data_AF-Q7RDH0-F1
#
_entry.id   AF-Q7RDH0-F1
#
_cell.length_a   1.000
_cell.length_b   1.000
_cell.length_c   1.000
_cell.angle_alpha   90.00
_cell.angle_beta   90.00
_cell.angle_gamma   90.00
#
_symmetry.space_group_name_H-M   'P 1'
#
loop_
_entity.id
_entity.type
_entity.pdbx_description
1 polymer ?
#
loop_
_entity_poly.entity_id
_entity_poly.type
_entity_poly.pdbx_seq_one_letter_code
_entity_poly.pdbx_strand_id
1 'polypeptide(L)'
;MNYLKLVTHFIFISSSFHFYFYSHSHFHFLSIFIFFPFSFSFPFSCLYLSISNVLGKPVAYIMSNYDYQKNLRFSGSNEGYCFVRLTSIGGINRSNNSSLADKITKILSNHLGVKPRRVYIEFRDCSAQNFAFSGSLFG
;
A
#
# COMPACT_ATOMS: atom_id res chain seq x y z
N MET A 1 14.42 -30.60 -11.10
CA MET A 1 13.54 -31.22 -10.09
C MET A 1 13.63 -30.43 -8.79
N ASN A 2 12.64 -30.58 -7.90
CA ASN A 2 12.58 -30.05 -6.53
C ASN A 2 12.29 -28.54 -6.39
N TYR A 3 11.11 -28.12 -6.86
CA TYR A 3 10.38 -27.01 -6.23
C TYR A 3 9.75 -27.54 -4.93
N LEU A 4 10.39 -27.28 -3.79
CA LEU A 4 9.88 -27.67 -2.47
C LEU A 4 9.04 -26.53 -1.87
N LYS A 5 7.84 -26.92 -1.43
CA LYS A 5 6.81 -26.08 -0.81
C LYS A 5 7.38 -25.14 0.27
N LEU A 6 6.94 -23.89 0.27
CA LEU A 6 6.67 -23.19 1.52
C LEU A 6 5.22 -22.72 1.54
N VAL A 7 4.41 -23.38 2.36
CA VAL A 7 3.15 -22.85 2.84
C VAL A 7 3.48 -21.90 3.97
N THR A 8 3.05 -20.64 3.88
CA THR A 8 3.05 -19.71 5.02
C THR A 8 1.65 -19.13 5.17
N HIS A 9 0.81 -19.86 5.91
CA HIS A 9 -0.34 -19.25 6.55
C HIS A 9 0.14 -18.27 7.62
N PHE A 10 -0.20 -16.99 7.46
CA PHE A 10 -0.28 -16.06 8.59
C PHE A 10 -1.67 -15.45 8.62
N ILE A 11 -2.54 -16.08 9.42
CA ILE A 11 -3.78 -15.45 9.88
C ILE A 11 -3.36 -14.50 11.01
N PHE A 12 -3.54 -13.20 10.82
CA PHE A 12 -3.44 -12.23 11.91
C PHE A 12 -4.78 -11.51 12.09
N ILE A 13 -5.45 -11.84 13.21
CA ILE A 13 -6.62 -11.14 13.74
C ILE A 13 -6.10 -9.99 14.61
N SER A 14 -6.52 -8.71 14.43
CA SER A 14 -6.33 -7.67 15.48
C SER A 14 -7.05 -6.31 15.27
N SER A 15 -7.30 -5.55 16.36
CA SER A 15 -7.90 -4.18 16.45
C SER A 15 -6.88 -3.06 16.84
N SER A 16 -7.05 -1.73 16.72
CA SER A 16 -8.15 -0.74 16.65
C SER A 16 -7.76 0.57 15.87
N PHE A 17 -8.76 1.36 15.41
CA PHE A 17 -8.75 2.56 14.54
C PHE A 17 -7.66 3.64 14.77
N HIS A 18 -7.37 4.45 13.72
CA HIS A 18 -6.64 5.73 13.81
C HIS A 18 -7.52 6.98 13.53
N PHE A 19 -7.26 8.03 14.32
CA PHE A 19 -7.54 9.42 13.97
C PHE A 19 -6.20 10.12 13.65
N TYR A 20 -6.19 11.05 12.69
CA TYR A 20 -5.03 11.88 12.39
C TYR A 20 -5.26 13.31 12.87
N PHE A 21 -4.38 13.81 13.75
CA PHE A 21 -4.15 15.23 13.98
C PHE A 21 -2.85 15.65 13.28
N TYR A 22 -2.86 16.80 12.62
CA TYR A 22 -1.70 17.32 11.87
C TYR A 22 -0.97 18.36 12.72
N SER A 23 0.24 18.03 13.18
CA SER A 23 1.19 18.98 13.79
C SER A 23 2.62 18.58 13.43
N HIS A 24 3.55 19.54 13.53
CA HIS A 24 4.89 19.45 12.97
C HIS A 24 5.81 18.42 13.65
N SER A 25 6.69 17.84 12.82
CA SER A 25 8.00 17.24 13.14
C SER A 25 8.07 15.96 14.00
N HIS A 26 8.96 15.06 13.56
CA HIS A 26 9.38 13.77 14.12
C HIS A 26 8.44 12.56 13.93
N PHE A 27 9.03 11.46 13.45
CA PHE A 27 8.39 10.15 13.32
C PHE A 27 8.39 9.43 14.67
N HIS A 28 7.23 8.94 15.10
CA HIS A 28 7.14 7.79 15.99
C HIS A 28 6.16 6.76 15.40
N PHE A 29 6.61 5.51 15.27
CA PHE A 29 5.74 4.38 14.97
C PHE A 29 5.07 3.92 16.26
N LEU A 30 3.74 3.92 16.31
CA LEU A 30 2.96 3.19 17.30
C LEU A 30 1.75 2.58 16.61
N SER A 31 1.78 1.26 16.41
CA SER A 31 0.78 0.52 15.64
C SER A 31 -0.28 -0.11 16.54
N ILE A 32 -1.55 0.20 16.27
CA ILE A 32 -2.77 -0.43 16.81
C ILE A 32 -3.67 -0.66 15.55
N PHE A 33 -4.43 -1.78 15.41
CA PHE A 33 -4.91 -2.36 14.11
C PHE A 33 -6.38 -2.02 13.65
N ILE A 34 -7.31 -2.99 13.42
CA ILE A 34 -8.56 -2.77 12.60
C ILE A 34 -9.22 -4.03 11.97
N PHE A 35 -9.45 -5.11 12.73
CA PHE A 35 -10.35 -6.22 12.36
C PHE A 35 -11.81 -5.77 12.09
N PHE A 36 -12.25 -5.90 10.83
CA PHE A 36 -13.66 -5.81 10.44
C PHE A 36 -14.25 -7.20 10.18
N PRO A 37 -15.48 -7.50 10.64
CA PRO A 37 -16.11 -8.81 10.47
C PRO A 37 -16.81 -8.93 9.10
N PHE A 38 -16.08 -8.72 8.01
CA PHE A 38 -16.52 -9.09 6.66
C PHE A 38 -15.30 -9.51 5.85
N SER A 39 -15.35 -10.69 5.24
CA SER A 39 -14.27 -11.29 4.45
C SER A 39 -14.09 -10.62 3.09
N PHE A 40 -13.86 -9.29 3.09
CA PHE A 40 -13.55 -8.53 1.89
C PHE A 40 -12.07 -8.73 1.54
N SER A 41 -11.78 -9.82 0.82
CA SER A 41 -10.46 -10.05 0.24
C SER A 41 -10.25 -9.09 -0.93
N PHE A 42 -9.62 -7.95 -0.67
CA PHE A 42 -9.21 -7.03 -1.74
C PHE A 42 -8.25 -7.77 -2.69
N PRO A 43 -8.49 -7.78 -4.02
CA PRO A 43 -7.70 -8.57 -4.95
C PRO A 43 -6.34 -7.91 -5.23
N PHE A 44 -5.41 -8.09 -4.28
CA PHE A 44 -4.05 -7.57 -4.34
C PHE A 44 -3.29 -8.01 -5.61
N SER A 45 -3.59 -9.16 -6.20
CA SER A 45 -2.96 -9.67 -7.41
C SER A 45 -2.91 -8.64 -8.55
N CYS A 46 -4.02 -7.94 -8.83
CA CYS A 46 -4.11 -6.91 -9.86
C CYS A 46 -3.17 -5.72 -9.59
N LEU A 47 -3.02 -5.36 -8.31
CA LEU A 47 -2.14 -4.27 -7.86
C LEU A 47 -0.66 -4.67 -8.01
N TYR A 48 -0.30 -5.86 -7.55
CA TYR A 48 1.09 -6.37 -7.61
C TYR A 48 1.55 -6.53 -9.06
N LEU A 49 0.71 -7.10 -9.93
CA LEU A 49 1.02 -7.21 -11.37
C LEU A 49 1.17 -5.82 -12.02
N SER A 50 0.32 -4.86 -11.67
CA SER A 50 0.41 -3.49 -12.21
C SER A 50 1.70 -2.79 -11.79
N ILE A 51 2.13 -2.96 -10.53
CA ILE A 51 3.38 -2.40 -10.00
C ILE A 51 4.59 -3.11 -10.62
N SER A 52 4.59 -4.45 -10.66
CA SER A 52 5.62 -5.28 -11.29
C SER A 52 5.87 -4.88 -12.74
N ASN A 53 4.80 -4.72 -13.53
CA ASN A 53 4.90 -4.43 -14.96
C ASN A 53 5.37 -2.99 -15.27
N VAL A 54 5.15 -2.02 -14.37
CA VAL A 54 5.59 -0.62 -14.59
C VAL A 54 6.98 -0.36 -14.01
N LEU A 55 7.32 -0.97 -12.87
CA LEU A 55 8.63 -0.78 -12.23
C LEU A 55 9.70 -1.79 -12.67
N GLY A 56 9.32 -2.85 -13.40
CA GLY A 56 10.23 -3.94 -13.81
C GLY A 56 10.71 -4.81 -12.64
N LYS A 57 10.07 -4.72 -11.47
CA LYS A 57 10.47 -5.42 -10.25
C LYS A 57 9.70 -6.73 -10.08
N PRO A 58 10.35 -7.86 -9.75
CA PRO A 58 9.64 -9.12 -9.52
C PRO A 58 8.60 -8.98 -8.40
N VAL A 59 7.44 -9.61 -8.59
CA VAL A 59 6.32 -9.64 -7.62
C VAL A 59 6.78 -10.06 -6.21
N ALA A 60 7.80 -10.92 -6.10
CA ALA A 60 8.38 -11.36 -4.83
C ALA A 60 9.03 -10.24 -3.98
N TYR A 61 9.38 -9.10 -4.58
CA TYR A 61 9.91 -7.92 -3.88
C TYR A 61 8.84 -6.84 -3.64
N ILE A 62 7.58 -7.11 -3.97
CA ILE A 62 6.46 -6.20 -3.74
C ILE A 62 5.76 -6.60 -2.44
N MET A 63 5.58 -5.65 -1.54
CA MET A 63 4.80 -5.80 -0.32
C MET A 63 3.65 -4.79 -0.33
N SER A 64 2.53 -5.14 0.28
CA SER A 64 1.39 -4.24 0.46
C SER A 64 0.84 -4.37 1.87
N ASN A 65 0.25 -3.27 2.35
CA ASN A 65 -0.59 -3.25 3.53
C ASN A 65 -1.88 -2.52 3.15
N TYR A 66 -3.01 -2.96 3.69
CA TYR A 66 -4.30 -2.30 3.58
C TYR A 66 -4.85 -2.09 4.98
N ASP A 67 -5.07 -0.82 5.32
CA ASP A 67 -5.55 -0.38 6.63
C ASP A 67 -6.88 0.36 6.45
N TYR A 68 -7.93 -0.10 7.12
CA TYR A 68 -9.28 0.45 7.00
C TYR A 68 -9.61 1.39 8.15
N GLN A 69 -9.92 2.64 7.80
CA GLN A 69 -10.05 3.74 8.76
C GLN A 69 -11.45 4.37 8.71
N LYS A 70 -12.45 3.79 9.41
CA LYS A 70 -13.86 4.30 9.38
C LYS A 70 -14.02 5.74 9.90
N ASN A 71 -13.05 6.28 10.64
CA ASN A 71 -13.09 7.67 11.12
C ASN A 71 -12.30 8.66 10.24
N LEU A 72 -11.63 8.18 9.19
CA LEU A 72 -10.89 9.04 8.27
C LEU A 72 -11.86 9.84 7.39
N ARG A 73 -11.65 11.16 7.35
CA ARG A 73 -12.44 12.09 6.54
C ARG A 73 -11.59 12.70 5.44
N PHE A 74 -12.16 12.84 4.24
CA PHE A 74 -11.56 13.61 3.16
C PHE A 74 -12.51 14.73 2.72
N SER A 75 -12.00 15.96 2.73
CA SER A 75 -12.79 17.19 2.57
C SER A 75 -14.00 17.28 3.53
N GLY A 76 -13.79 16.93 4.81
CA GLY A 76 -14.84 16.89 5.85
C GLY A 76 -15.86 15.75 5.74
N SER A 77 -15.93 15.07 4.59
CA SER A 77 -16.92 14.03 4.31
C SER A 77 -16.44 12.62 4.64
N ASN A 78 -17.38 11.79 5.09
CA ASN A 78 -17.24 10.35 5.36
C ASN A 78 -17.42 9.48 4.10
N GLU A 79 -17.61 10.06 2.90
CA GLU A 79 -17.58 9.29 1.65
C GLU A 79 -16.27 8.49 1.53
N GLY A 80 -16.31 7.30 0.92
CA GLY A 80 -15.12 6.46 0.71
C GLY A 80 -13.94 7.24 0.12
N TYR A 81 -12.74 6.99 0.64
CA TYR A 81 -11.49 7.66 0.29
C TYR A 81 -10.34 6.66 0.42
N CYS A 82 -9.31 6.78 -0.42
CA CYS A 82 -8.08 6.02 -0.30
C CYS A 82 -6.87 6.95 -0.29
N PHE A 83 -5.97 6.73 0.67
CA PHE A 83 -4.60 7.22 0.61
C PHE A 83 -3.68 6.03 0.35
N VAL A 84 -2.85 6.12 -0.69
CA VAL A 84 -1.86 5.10 -1.06
C VAL A 84 -0.48 5.71 -0.90
N ARG A 85 0.44 4.97 -0.31
CA ARG A 85 1.88 5.27 -0.37
C ARG A 85 2.58 4.15 -1.13
N LEU A 86 3.26 4.51 -2.22
CA LEU A 86 4.14 3.60 -2.95
C LEU A 86 5.58 4.05 -2.74
N THR A 87 6.31 3.30 -1.91
CA THR A 87 7.75 3.48 -1.70
C THR A 87 8.50 2.47 -2.58
N SER A 88 9.54 2.92 -3.29
CA SER A 88 10.38 2.06 -4.12
C SER A 88 11.83 2.55 -4.10
N ILE A 89 12.78 1.62 -4.15
CA ILE A 89 14.20 1.93 -4.44
C ILE A 89 14.34 2.18 -5.94
N GLY A 90 14.38 3.43 -6.37
CA GLY A 90 14.37 3.82 -7.78
C GLY A 90 13.07 3.45 -8.51
N GLY A 91 13.01 3.83 -9.79
CA GLY A 91 11.83 3.65 -10.64
C GLY A 91 10.70 4.67 -10.38
N ILE A 92 10.86 5.54 -9.37
CA ILE A 92 9.96 6.68 -9.10
C ILE A 92 10.34 7.83 -10.04
N ASN A 93 9.48 8.13 -11.01
CA ASN A 93 9.69 9.20 -11.99
C ASN A 93 8.35 9.60 -12.62
N ARG A 94 8.30 10.75 -13.32
CA ARG A 94 7.05 11.29 -13.89
C ARG A 94 6.27 10.28 -14.77
N SER A 95 6.96 9.48 -15.58
CA SER A 95 6.33 8.51 -16.48
C SER A 95 5.70 7.35 -15.70
N ASN A 96 6.51 6.68 -14.87
CA ASN A 96 6.07 5.56 -14.05
C ASN A 96 4.99 5.96 -13.05
N ASN A 97 5.16 7.10 -12.38
CA ASN A 97 4.20 7.62 -11.42
C ASN A 97 2.85 7.92 -12.09
N SER A 98 2.84 8.50 -13.30
CA SER A 98 1.60 8.76 -14.05
C SER A 98 0.89 7.45 -14.45
N SER A 99 1.64 6.46 -14.92
CA SER A 99 1.10 5.13 -15.30
C SER A 99 0.55 4.37 -14.11
N LEU A 100 1.27 4.40 -12.97
CA LEU A 100 0.82 3.81 -11.72
C LEU A 100 -0.39 4.54 -11.12
N ALA A 101 -0.43 5.87 -11.17
CA ALA A 101 -1.53 6.64 -10.62
C ALA A 101 -2.86 6.29 -11.29
N ASP A 102 -2.88 6.21 -12.63
CA ASP A 102 -4.06 5.77 -13.39
C ASP A 102 -4.49 4.34 -13.04
N LYS A 103 -3.55 3.38 -13.09
CA LYS A 103 -3.83 1.96 -12.82
C LYS A 103 -4.31 1.71 -11.39
N ILE A 104 -3.63 2.27 -10.40
CA ILE A 104 -3.97 2.11 -8.97
C ILE A 104 -5.34 2.75 -8.70
N THR A 105 -5.61 3.95 -9.23
CA THR A 105 -6.91 4.61 -9.06
C THR A 105 -8.04 3.78 -9.65
N LYS A 106 -7.88 3.25 -10.88
CA LYS A 106 -8.87 2.36 -11.51
C LYS A 106 -9.12 1.09 -10.70
N ILE A 107 -8.07 0.43 -10.20
CA ILE A 107 -8.19 -0.76 -9.36
C ILE A 107 -8.98 -0.44 -8.08
N LEU A 108 -8.63 0.65 -7.38
CA LEU A 108 -9.32 1.05 -6.15
C LEU A 108 -10.77 1.47 -6.39
N SER A 109 -11.06 2.21 -7.45
CA SER A 109 -12.44 2.57 -7.82
C SER A 109 -13.28 1.36 -8.17
N ASN A 110 -12.74 0.41 -8.94
CA ASN A 110 -13.48 -0.77 -9.39
C ASN A 110 -13.72 -1.77 -8.25
N HIS A 111 -12.75 -1.97 -7.35
CA HIS A 111 -12.87 -2.97 -6.29
C HIS A 111 -13.40 -2.41 -4.96
N LEU A 112 -13.14 -1.15 -4.60
CA LEU A 112 -13.58 -0.55 -3.33
C LEU A 112 -14.73 0.46 -3.50
N GLY A 113 -15.17 0.74 -4.72
CA GLY A 113 -16.24 1.73 -5.00
C GLY A 113 -15.84 3.18 -4.69
N VAL A 114 -14.56 3.46 -4.45
CA VAL A 114 -14.08 4.80 -4.10
C VAL A 114 -14.03 5.69 -5.35
N LYS A 115 -14.66 6.87 -5.28
CA LYS A 115 -14.68 7.84 -6.39
C LYS A 115 -13.23 8.24 -6.74
N PRO A 116 -12.79 8.25 -8.02
CA PRO A 116 -11.40 8.57 -8.41
C PRO A 116 -10.85 9.87 -7.79
N ARG A 117 -11.68 10.92 -7.72
CA ARG A 117 -11.35 12.22 -7.08
C ARG A 117 -11.07 12.15 -5.56
N ARG A 118 -11.26 10.99 -4.93
CA ARG A 118 -11.01 10.68 -3.51
C ARG A 118 -9.94 9.60 -3.36
N VAL A 119 -9.03 9.48 -4.35
CA VAL A 119 -7.84 8.64 -4.28
C VAL A 119 -6.60 9.54 -4.37
N TYR A 120 -5.78 9.54 -3.33
CA TYR A 120 -4.46 10.19 -3.32
C TYR A 120 -3.35 9.13 -3.28
N ILE A 121 -2.27 9.38 -4.03
CA ILE A 121 -1.15 8.45 -4.17
C ILE A 121 0.15 9.24 -3.94
N GLU A 122 0.84 8.94 -2.85
CA GLU A 122 2.16 9.45 -2.53
C GLU A 122 3.23 8.49 -3.06
N PHE A 123 4.06 8.95 -4.00
CA PHE A 123 5.21 8.21 -4.48
C PHE A 123 6.46 8.64 -3.70
N ARG A 124 7.19 7.69 -3.11
CA ARG A 124 8.46 7.94 -2.42
C ARG A 124 9.59 7.13 -3.03
N ASP A 125 10.61 7.83 -3.51
CA ASP A 125 11.89 7.19 -3.83
C ASP A 125 12.68 6.97 -2.53
N CYS A 126 13.36 5.84 -2.41
CA CYS A 126 14.21 5.52 -1.27
C CYS A 126 15.60 5.09 -1.75
N SER A 127 16.66 5.63 -1.14
CA SER A 127 18.02 5.15 -1.41
C SER A 127 18.16 3.67 -1.00
N ALA A 128 18.93 2.89 -1.77
CA ALA A 128 19.28 1.51 -1.44
C ALA A 128 19.99 1.40 -0.08
N GLN A 129 20.76 2.43 0.29
CA GLN A 129 21.45 2.56 1.58
C GLN A 129 20.50 2.82 2.77
N ASN A 130 19.26 3.22 2.50
CA ASN A 130 18.23 3.51 3.51
C ASN A 130 17.14 2.42 3.56
N PHE A 131 17.37 1.28 2.91
CA PHE A 131 16.38 0.19 2.82
C PHE A 131 17.08 -1.15 3.03
N ALA A 132 16.60 -1.92 3.99
CA ALA A 132 17.15 -3.23 4.33
C ALA A 132 16.21 -4.38 3.93
N PHE A 133 16.78 -5.53 3.58
CA PHE A 133 16.07 -6.80 3.40
C PHE A 133 16.96 -7.94 3.92
N SER A 134 16.36 -8.90 4.64
CA SER A 134 17.07 -10.04 5.22
C SER A 134 18.31 -9.67 6.06
N GLY A 135 18.25 -8.55 6.78
CA GLY A 135 19.33 -8.08 7.66
C GLY A 135 20.43 -7.25 6.99
N SER A 136 20.39 -7.06 5.66
CA SER A 136 21.39 -6.29 4.91
C SER A 136 20.75 -5.12 4.15
N LEU A 137 21.52 -4.06 3.90
CA LEU A 137 21.11 -2.97 2.99
C LEU A 137 21.11 -3.43 1.53
N PHE A 138 20.36 -2.72 0.68
CA PHE A 138 20.29 -3.00 -0.76
C PHE A 138 21.46 -2.41 -1.59
N GLY A 139 22.34 -1.62 -0.98
CA GLY A 139 23.49 -0.98 -1.62
C GLY A 139 24.47 -0.39 -0.60
#